data_AF-A0AAV6I508-F1
#
_entry.id   AF-A0AAV6I508-F1
#
_cell.length_a   1.000
_cell.length_b   1.000
_cell.length_c   1.000
_cell.angle_alpha   90.00
_cell.angle_beta   90.00
_cell.angle_gamma   90.00
#
_symmetry.space_group_name_H-M   'P 1'
#
loop_
_entity.id
_entity.type
_entity.pdbx_description
1 polymer ?
#
loop_
_entity_poly.entity_id
_entity_poly.type
_entity_poly.pdbx_seq_one_letter_code
_entity_poly.pdbx_strand_id
1 'polypeptide(L)' 'MTVDGASNIHGAEAGIVLVSLAGTVHESSVSIGYPATNNEAEYEALIAGLKLALRMEADSVHIYRHPNLA' A
#
# COMPACT_ATOMS: atom_id res chain seq x y z
N MET A 1 9.16 0.27 2.03
CA MET A 1 7.79 0.34 1.51
C MET A 1 6.91 0.95 2.59
N THR A 2 6.16 1.97 2.23
CA THR A 2 5.12 2.56 3.07
C THR A 2 3.78 2.31 2.38
N VAL A 3 2.78 1.97 3.16
CA VAL A 3 1.41 1.74 2.68
C VAL A 3 0.46 2.57 3.52
N ASP A 4 -0.56 3.11 2.86
CA ASP A 4 -1.64 3.87 3.48
C ASP A 4 -2.97 3.44 2.87
N GLY A 5 -4.03 3.47 3.65
CA GLY A 5 -5.36 3.02 3.25
C GLY A 5 -6.41 3.95 3.82
N ALA A 6 -7.24 4.50 2.94
CA ALA A 6 -8.32 5.38 3.33
C ALA A 6 -9.65 4.91 2.73
N SER A 7 -10.70 4.97 3.54
CA SER A 7 -12.06 4.70 3.09
C SER A 7 -12.98 5.88 3.34
N ASN A 8 -13.95 6.08 2.45
CA ASN A 8 -15.03 7.04 2.62
C ASN A 8 -16.34 6.48 2.02
N ILE A 9 -17.41 7.27 2.08
CA ILE A 9 -18.74 6.86 1.58
C ILE A 9 -18.79 6.60 0.07
N HIS A 10 -17.79 7.04 -0.68
CA HIS A 10 -17.68 6.88 -2.13
C HIS A 10 -16.77 5.72 -2.54
N GLY A 11 -16.11 5.06 -1.60
CA GLY A 11 -15.22 3.93 -1.86
C GLY A 11 -13.98 3.95 -0.98
N ALA A 12 -13.06 3.04 -1.26
CA ALA A 12 -11.78 2.98 -0.57
C ALA A 12 -10.63 2.99 -1.57
N GLU A 13 -9.52 3.58 -1.14
CA GLU A 13 -8.29 3.70 -1.90
C GLU A 13 -7.10 3.38 -1.00
N ALA A 14 -6.09 2.81 -1.63
CA ALA A 14 -4.85 2.41 -1.01
C ALA A 14 -3.67 3.06 -1.73
N GLY A 15 -2.79 3.73 -0.99
CA GLY A 15 -1.54 4.29 -1.48
C GLY A 15 -0.34 3.39 -1.15
N ILE A 16 0.58 3.26 -2.09
CA ILE A 16 1.80 2.45 -1.95
C ILE A 16 2.99 3.28 -2.42
N VAL A 17 4.01 3.34 -1.58
CA VAL A 17 5.30 3.95 -1.92
C VAL A 17 6.42 2.93 -1.67
N LEU A 18 7.17 2.62 -2.71
CA LEU A 18 8.33 1.74 -2.65
C LEU A 18 9.57 2.53 -3.04
N VAL A 19 10.55 2.56 -2.14
CA VAL A 19 11.84 3.23 -2.36
C VAL A 19 12.91 2.16 -2.49
N SER A 20 13.63 2.14 -3.60
CA SER A 20 14.76 1.22 -3.82
C SER A 20 16.00 1.70 -3.06
N LEU A 21 17.00 0.82 -2.89
CA LEU A 21 18.30 1.19 -2.31
C LEU A 21 19.05 2.25 -3.15
N ALA A 22 18.75 2.34 -4.45
CA ALA A 22 19.28 3.36 -5.34
C ALA A 22 18.56 4.72 -5.20
N GLY A 23 17.55 4.81 -4.33
CA GLY A 23 16.76 6.02 -4.12
C GLY A 23 15.62 6.21 -5.13
N THR A 24 15.37 5.22 -6.00
CA THR A 24 14.24 5.29 -6.94
C THR A 24 12.93 5.14 -6.18
N VAL A 25 12.00 6.08 -6.39
CA VAL A 25 10.67 6.04 -5.79
C VAL A 25 9.66 5.50 -6.81
N HIS A 26 8.88 4.52 -6.38
CA HIS A 26 7.77 3.95 -7.12
C HIS A 26 6.49 4.15 -6.33
N GLU A 27 5.59 4.97 -6.86
CA GLU A 27 4.28 5.25 -6.27
C GLU A 27 3.20 4.53 -7.07
N SER A 28 2.24 3.94 -6.37
CA SER A 28 1.06 3.32 -6.96
C SER A 28 -0.12 3.51 -6.04
N SER A 29 -1.32 3.66 -6.62
CA SER A 29 -2.56 3.56 -5.88
C SER A 29 -3.41 2.39 -6.36
N VAL A 30 -4.27 1.89 -5.48
CA VAL A 30 -5.24 0.84 -5.78
C VAL A 30 -6.61 1.30 -5.33
N SER A 31 -7.55 1.32 -6.27
CA SER A 31 -8.95 1.50 -5.96
C SER A 31 -9.55 0.17 -5.50
N ILE A 32 -10.22 0.19 -4.36
CA ILE A 32 -10.90 -0.97 -3.80
C ILE A 32 -12.34 -0.91 -4.31
N GLY A 33 -12.70 -1.88 -5.16
CA GLY A 33 -13.99 -1.91 -5.87
C GLY A 33 -15.20 -2.23 -5.00
N TYR A 34 -15.06 -2.16 -3.68
CA TYR A 34 -16.09 -2.44 -2.70
C TYR A 34 -15.94 -1.49 -1.49
N PRO A 35 -17.02 -1.21 -0.74
CA PRO A 35 -16.92 -0.49 0.53
C PRO A 35 -16.02 -1.27 1.49
N ALA A 36 -14.94 -0.65 1.92
CA ALA A 36 -13.98 -1.23 2.85
C ALA A 36 -13.81 -0.29 4.04
N THR A 37 -13.45 -0.83 5.20
CA THR A 37 -12.97 -0.07 6.34
C THR A 37 -11.54 0.44 6.09
N ASN A 38 -11.05 1.40 6.89
CA ASN A 38 -9.66 1.84 6.81
C ASN A 38 -8.68 0.67 7.00
N ASN A 39 -8.96 -0.25 7.94
CA ASN A 39 -8.13 -1.43 8.16
C ASN A 39 -8.10 -2.35 6.92
N GLU A 40 -9.25 -2.62 6.30
CA GLU A 40 -9.31 -3.40 5.06
C GLU A 40 -8.56 -2.69 3.92
N ALA A 41 -8.66 -1.36 3.84
CA ALA A 41 -7.92 -0.57 2.87
C ALA A 41 -6.40 -0.65 3.06
N GLU A 42 -5.91 -0.56 4.31
CA GLU A 42 -4.49 -0.74 4.63
C GLU A 42 -3.99 -2.16 4.30
N TYR A 43 -4.81 -3.20 4.54
CA TYR A 43 -4.45 -4.57 4.18
C TYR A 43 -4.39 -4.78 2.67
N GLU A 44 -5.34 -4.23 1.92
CA GLU A 44 -5.30 -4.26 0.45
C GLU A 44 -4.10 -3.49 -0.11
N ALA A 45 -3.76 -2.34 0.49
CA ALA A 45 -2.55 -1.58 0.17
C ALA A 45 -1.29 -2.44 0.38
N LEU A 46 -1.21 -3.16 1.50
CA LEU A 46 -0.11 -4.05 1.82
C LEU A 46 0.04 -5.18 0.80
N ILE A 47 -1.06 -5.86 0.47
CA ILE A 47 -1.06 -6.96 -0.51
C ILE A 47 -0.61 -6.46 -1.88
N ALA A 48 -1.15 -5.32 -2.32
CA ALA A 48 -0.77 -4.74 -3.61
C ALA A 48 0.69 -4.26 -3.61
N GLY A 49 1.18 -3.67 -2.52
CA GLY A 49 2.57 -3.27 -2.38
C GLY A 49 3.55 -4.45 -2.41
N LEU A 50 3.20 -5.56 -1.76
CA LEU A 50 3.99 -6.80 -1.84
C LEU A 50 4.00 -7.39 -3.26
N LYS A 51 2.85 -7.37 -3.97
CA LYS A 51 2.80 -7.78 -5.38
C LYS A 51 3.66 -6.88 -6.27
N LEU A 52 3.70 -5.58 -6.00
CA LEU A 52 4.58 -4.65 -6.72
C LEU A 52 6.05 -4.97 -6.46
N ALA A 53 6.44 -5.19 -5.21
CA ALA A 53 7.80 -5.57 -4.86
C ALA A 53 8.25 -6.88 -5.54
N LEU A 54 7.36 -7.88 -5.60
CA LEU A 54 7.62 -9.14 -6.32
C LEU A 54 7.83 -8.92 -7.81
N ARG A 55 7.02 -8.07 -8.46
CA ARG A 55 7.19 -7.70 -9.87
C ARG A 55 8.49 -6.94 -10.15
N MET A 56 8.99 -6.24 -9.15
CA MET A 56 10.27 -5.54 -9.19
C MET A 56 11.45 -6.44 -8.82
N GLU A 57 11.21 -7.73 -8.56
CA GLU A 57 12.23 -8.70 -8.18
C GLU A 57 13.03 -8.26 -6.94
N ALA A 58 12.35 -7.60 -5.99
CA ALA A 58 13.00 -7.15 -4.76
C ALA A 58 13.41 -8.34 -3.88
N ASP A 59 14.70 -8.43 -3.55
CA ASP A 59 15.23 -9.48 -2.67
C ASP A 59 14.70 -9.39 -1.23
N SER A 60 14.43 -8.17 -0.75
CA SER A 60 13.88 -7.92 0.57
C SER A 60 13.10 -6.61 0.61
N VAL A 61 12.05 -6.56 1.43
CA VAL A 61 11.22 -5.36 1.61
C VAL A 61 11.07 -5.08 3.11
N HIS A 62 11.43 -3.87 3.51
CA HIS A 62 11.07 -3.34 4.84
C HIS A 62 9.77 -2.56 4.74
N ILE A 63 8.81 -2.88 5.60
CA ILE A 63 7.48 -2.31 5.60
C ILE A 63 7.36 -1.37 6.80
N TYR A 64 7.02 -0.11 6.52
CA TYR A 64 6.75 0.88 7.54
C TYR A 64 5.26 1.19 7.49
N ARG A 65 4.55 0.77 8.55
CA ARG A 65 3.14 1.10 8.78
C ARG A 65 3.07 2.18 9.84
N HIS A 66 2.21 3.18 9.65
CA HIS A 66 1.91 4.13 10.71
C HIS A 66 1.05 3.46 11.80
N PRO A 67 1.42 3.53 13.09
CA PRO A 67 0.85 2.67 14.12
C PRO A 67 -0.59 2.98 14.55
N ASN A 68 -1.32 3.94 13.96
CA ASN A 68 -2.68 4.28 14.41
C ASN A 68 -3.54 4.89 13.29
N LEU A 69 -4.43 4.09 12.71
CA LEU A 69 -5.72 4.49 12.11
C LEU A 69 -6.71 3.32 12.31
N ALA A 70 -6.91 2.95 13.58
CA ALA A 70 -8.02 2.10 14.02
C ALA A 70 -9.04 2.93 14.80
#